data_AF-A0A973URK1-F1
#
_entry.id   AF-A0A973URK1-F1
#
_cell.length_a   1.000
_cell.length_b   1.000
_cell.length_c   1.000
_cell.angle_alpha   90.00
_cell.angle_beta   90.00
_cell.angle_gamma   90.00
#
_symmetry.space_group_name_H-M   'P 1'
#
loop_
_entity.id
_entity.type
_entity.pdbx_description
1 polymer ?
#
loop_
_entity_poly.entity_id
_entity_poly.type
_entity_poly.pdbx_seq_one_letter_code
_entity_poly.pdbx_strand_id
1 'polypeptide(L)'
;MAGAGWIRVPVGDDAARWATRGKTRKVLLVVHNVTSATRLLDVLPLFHDDLRVQLLVTCPGSSAFRAGVAELLADTGVPVLPWEQAVGTPVALALSASFGGQLRAISGLLAVLSHGVGYTKKLPTPDTRHPTDGGQRAGSDPVFGLSPEWLLDEAGEPVVDALVLSHPEQYERLRTVCPEAASTAVLAGDPCWDRMLAARPYRERYRRALGVARGQRLIVLNSTWNPESLFGDGGGDDVLPSLLPRLTSEFPADEYRLAAVLHPNIWHGHGPGQIRAWLDRARRAGLALIDPLHGWRQALVAADAVIGDHGSVTYYAAALGTPVLLGATPLAGLAPDAPVHAFVRTAPRLTPELPLRPQIETLLADHGPSPEPAEFISSAPGESATLLRRLFYDLIGIPEPDGPARLEPLRLPPYEPATPTVPLVVLTRLLGSGEIAVTRYPGPHPAPYGTTGEASHLAVHEDTREVDQLALADAVFRYGAADDPRFVSPAHWTSEILDRHRHCALAVYVTGPGACVVRSRSGVSLRMEGGPGADADPAVYASALHAWLGAGKSPEELVGSGLTVRTGERAHPVTVTPE
;
A
#
# COMPACT_ATOMS: atom_id res chain seq x y z
N MET A 1 -33.44 -24.27 19.12
CA MET A 1 -32.64 -25.18 18.27
C MET A 1 -31.34 -24.48 17.96
N ALA A 2 -30.19 -25.06 18.29
CA ALA A 2 -28.90 -24.48 17.90
C ALA A 2 -28.82 -24.45 16.37
N GLY A 3 -28.62 -23.27 15.78
CA GLY A 3 -28.43 -23.12 14.34
C GLY A 3 -27.16 -23.84 13.88
N ALA A 4 -27.13 -24.28 12.62
CA ALA A 4 -25.91 -24.82 12.02
C ALA A 4 -24.77 -23.78 12.15
N GLY A 5 -23.59 -24.22 12.61
CA GLY A 5 -22.41 -23.35 12.74
C GLY A 5 -22.31 -22.53 14.03
N TRP A 6 -23.26 -22.64 14.97
CA TRP A 6 -23.14 -21.97 16.28
C TRP A 6 -21.97 -22.53 17.09
N ILE A 7 -21.14 -21.64 17.64
CA ILE A 7 -20.04 -22.03 18.51
C ILE A 7 -20.56 -22.32 19.92
N ARG A 8 -20.06 -23.39 20.56
CA ARG A 8 -20.50 -23.80 21.90
C ARG A 8 -19.72 -23.11 23.03
N VAL A 9 -18.44 -22.85 22.81
CA VAL A 9 -17.54 -22.19 23.76
C VAL A 9 -16.88 -21.02 22.99
N PRO A 10 -16.78 -19.82 23.57
CA PRO A 10 -17.03 -19.46 24.97
C PRO A 10 -18.43 -18.90 25.28
N VAL A 11 -19.40 -19.00 24.35
CA VAL A 11 -20.67 -18.25 24.45
C VAL A 11 -21.96 -19.07 24.49
N GLY A 12 -21.95 -20.35 24.12
CA GLY A 12 -23.16 -21.18 24.09
C GLY A 12 -23.71 -21.48 25.49
N ASP A 13 -24.92 -22.05 25.55
CA ASP A 13 -25.64 -22.30 26.82
C ASP A 13 -24.82 -23.14 27.82
N ASP A 14 -24.08 -24.14 27.32
CA ASP A 14 -23.20 -24.99 28.12
C ASP A 14 -21.78 -24.41 28.32
N ALA A 15 -21.48 -23.22 27.79
CA ALA A 15 -20.12 -22.66 27.81
C ALA A 15 -19.56 -22.54 29.22
N ALA A 16 -20.39 -22.22 30.22
CA ALA A 16 -19.97 -22.09 31.61
C ALA A 16 -19.34 -23.38 32.18
N ARG A 17 -19.70 -24.55 31.64
CA ARG A 17 -19.12 -25.85 32.04
C ARG A 17 -17.73 -26.09 31.46
N TRP A 18 -17.44 -25.53 30.29
CA TRP A 18 -16.25 -25.86 29.50
C TRP A 18 -15.23 -24.71 29.42
N ALA A 19 -15.69 -23.46 29.56
CA ALA A 19 -14.85 -22.29 29.54
C ALA A 19 -14.01 -22.23 30.82
N THR A 20 -12.70 -22.37 30.69
CA THR A 20 -11.74 -22.22 31.80
C THR A 20 -11.88 -20.85 32.48
N ARG A 21 -12.24 -19.83 31.71
CA ARG A 21 -12.46 -18.45 32.18
C ARG A 21 -13.90 -18.00 31.97
N GLY A 22 -14.83 -18.52 32.75
CA GLY A 22 -16.26 -18.25 32.58
C GLY A 22 -16.75 -16.86 33.04
N LYS A 23 -15.93 -16.04 33.71
CA LYS A 23 -16.36 -14.74 34.29
C LYS A 23 -15.91 -13.50 33.49
N THR A 24 -15.45 -13.69 32.27
CA THR A 24 -14.91 -12.61 31.43
C THR A 24 -16.01 -11.67 30.93
N ARG A 25 -15.66 -10.38 30.75
CA ARG A 25 -16.45 -9.42 29.98
C ARG A 25 -16.23 -9.69 28.50
N LYS A 26 -17.30 -9.93 27.76
CA LYS A 26 -17.23 -10.23 26.33
C LYS A 26 -17.18 -8.92 25.55
N VAL A 27 -16.24 -8.81 24.62
CA VAL A 27 -16.12 -7.70 23.67
C VAL A 27 -16.26 -8.26 22.26
N LEU A 28 -17.22 -7.75 21.50
CA LEU A 28 -17.55 -8.22 20.15
C LEU A 28 -17.04 -7.25 19.09
N LEU A 29 -16.16 -7.72 18.22
CA LEU A 29 -15.75 -7.00 17.01
C LEU A 29 -16.76 -7.30 15.89
N VAL A 30 -17.38 -6.27 15.32
CA VAL A 30 -18.34 -6.38 14.23
C VAL A 30 -17.68 -5.95 12.92
N VAL A 31 -17.32 -6.92 12.09
CA VAL A 31 -16.57 -6.72 10.84
C VAL A 31 -17.50 -6.78 9.64
N HIS A 32 -17.53 -5.73 8.82
CA HIS A 32 -18.42 -5.62 7.66
C HIS A 32 -17.72 -5.98 6.35
N ASN A 33 -16.46 -5.57 6.24
CA ASN A 33 -15.57 -5.85 5.13
C ASN A 33 -14.12 -5.74 5.59
N VAL A 34 -13.19 -6.04 4.70
CA VAL A 34 -11.76 -6.00 4.99
C VAL A 34 -11.28 -4.60 5.39
N THR A 35 -11.87 -3.54 4.84
CA THR A 35 -11.53 -2.17 5.24
C THR A 35 -11.90 -1.87 6.69
N SER A 36 -13.14 -2.15 7.11
CA SER A 36 -13.56 -1.91 8.49
C SER A 36 -12.82 -2.80 9.49
N ALA A 37 -12.43 -4.01 9.07
CA ALA A 37 -11.57 -4.87 9.86
C ALA A 37 -10.20 -4.25 10.17
N THR A 38 -9.56 -3.55 9.21
CA THR A 38 -8.23 -2.96 9.45
C THR A 38 -8.21 -2.01 10.65
N ARG A 39 -9.27 -1.21 10.81
CA ARG A 39 -9.44 -0.33 11.97
C ARG A 39 -9.67 -1.10 13.27
N LEU A 40 -10.48 -2.16 13.25
CA LEU A 40 -10.72 -2.97 14.44
C LEU A 40 -9.47 -3.73 14.89
N LEU A 41 -8.63 -4.15 13.94
CA LEU A 41 -7.33 -4.76 14.22
C LEU A 41 -6.34 -3.76 14.85
N ASP A 42 -6.46 -2.47 14.56
CA ASP A 42 -5.60 -1.44 15.19
C ASP A 42 -5.87 -1.31 16.69
N VAL A 43 -7.11 -1.57 17.14
CA VAL A 43 -7.53 -1.36 18.54
C VAL A 43 -7.61 -2.64 19.35
N LEU A 44 -7.55 -3.81 18.71
CA LEU A 44 -7.50 -5.12 19.37
C LEU A 44 -6.41 -5.21 20.46
N PRO A 45 -5.18 -4.66 20.25
CA PRO A 45 -4.13 -4.68 21.26
C PRO A 45 -4.46 -3.97 22.57
N LEU A 46 -5.46 -3.09 22.60
CA LEU A 46 -5.89 -2.39 23.81
C LEU A 46 -6.51 -3.32 24.87
N PHE A 47 -6.84 -4.56 24.49
CA PHE A 47 -7.33 -5.60 25.38
C PHE A 47 -6.28 -6.67 25.72
N HIS A 48 -5.06 -6.59 25.17
CA HIS A 48 -4.01 -7.57 25.44
C HIS A 48 -3.63 -7.58 26.92
N ASP A 49 -3.24 -8.76 27.41
CA ASP A 49 -2.87 -9.04 28.81
C ASP A 49 -4.02 -8.83 29.83
N ASP A 50 -5.23 -8.46 29.40
CA ASP A 50 -6.39 -8.44 30.30
C ASP A 50 -7.17 -9.74 30.29
N LEU A 51 -6.76 -10.57 31.22
CA LEU A 51 -7.36 -11.80 31.66
C LEU A 51 -8.89 -11.72 31.98
N ARG A 52 -9.46 -10.54 32.19
CA ARG A 52 -10.90 -10.33 32.47
C ARG A 52 -11.72 -10.15 31.20
N VAL A 53 -11.10 -10.01 30.03
CA VAL A 53 -11.76 -9.74 28.75
C VAL A 53 -11.75 -10.99 27.86
N GLN A 54 -12.86 -11.25 27.17
CA GLN A 54 -12.97 -12.26 26.13
C GLN A 54 -13.34 -11.55 24.83
N LEU A 55 -12.42 -11.56 23.86
CA LEU A 55 -12.69 -11.07 22.52
C LEU A 55 -13.53 -12.08 21.74
N LEU A 56 -14.42 -11.56 20.92
CA LEU A 56 -15.29 -12.28 19.99
C LEU A 56 -15.32 -11.51 18.68
N VAL A 57 -15.61 -12.18 17.56
CA VAL A 57 -15.78 -11.49 16.28
C VAL A 57 -17.00 -12.02 15.52
N THR A 58 -17.66 -11.15 14.76
CA THR A 58 -18.79 -11.52 13.90
C THR A 58 -18.79 -10.70 12.63
N CYS A 59 -19.57 -11.14 11.63
CA CYS A 59 -19.82 -10.41 10.40
C CYS A 59 -21.32 -10.42 10.10
N PRO A 60 -21.99 -9.25 9.99
CA PRO A 60 -23.43 -9.17 9.72
C PRO A 60 -23.79 -9.52 8.28
N GLY A 61 -22.80 -9.70 7.38
CA GLY A 61 -23.04 -10.02 5.97
C GLY A 61 -23.68 -8.89 5.16
N SER A 62 -23.70 -7.66 5.68
CA SER A 62 -24.41 -6.51 5.10
C SER A 62 -23.62 -5.73 4.04
N SER A 63 -22.32 -5.98 3.89
CA SER A 63 -21.51 -5.29 2.88
C SER A 63 -21.61 -5.98 1.53
N ALA A 64 -21.57 -5.20 0.44
CA ALA A 64 -21.38 -5.74 -0.90
C ALA A 64 -20.00 -6.43 -1.08
N PHE A 65 -18.99 -6.03 -0.29
CA PHE A 65 -17.62 -6.55 -0.36
C PHE A 65 -17.38 -7.64 0.70
N ARG A 66 -17.89 -8.85 0.45
CA ARG A 66 -17.80 -9.96 1.42
C ARG A 66 -16.58 -10.85 1.26
N ALA A 67 -15.96 -10.89 0.08
CA ALA A 67 -14.81 -11.74 -0.17
C ALA A 67 -13.62 -11.35 0.75
N GLY A 68 -12.86 -12.34 1.22
CA GLY A 68 -11.72 -12.13 2.12
C GLY A 68 -12.07 -11.91 3.59
N VAL A 69 -13.34 -11.67 3.94
CA VAL A 69 -13.73 -11.43 5.34
C VAL A 69 -13.60 -12.70 6.17
N ALA A 70 -14.05 -13.85 5.66
CA ALA A 70 -14.01 -15.10 6.43
C ALA A 70 -12.56 -15.53 6.76
N GLU A 71 -11.66 -15.41 5.79
CA GLU A 71 -10.23 -15.66 5.94
C GLU A 71 -9.62 -14.70 6.96
N LEU A 72 -9.92 -13.41 6.83
CA LEU A 72 -9.44 -12.39 7.77
C LEU A 72 -9.93 -12.64 9.20
N LEU A 73 -11.19 -13.06 9.38
CA LEU A 73 -11.73 -13.40 10.69
C LEU A 73 -11.02 -14.61 11.30
N ALA A 74 -10.74 -15.63 10.48
CA ALA A 74 -9.98 -16.79 10.92
C ALA A 74 -8.55 -16.42 11.36
N ASP A 75 -7.88 -15.53 10.63
CA ASP A 75 -6.53 -15.06 10.93
C ASP A 75 -6.43 -14.26 12.24
N THR A 76 -7.54 -13.74 12.76
CA THR A 76 -7.55 -13.09 14.09
C THR A 76 -7.27 -14.06 15.24
N GLY A 77 -7.55 -15.35 15.06
CA GLY A 77 -7.50 -16.37 16.12
C GLY A 77 -8.55 -16.20 17.22
N VAL A 78 -9.47 -15.25 17.08
CA VAL A 78 -10.57 -14.97 18.02
C VAL A 78 -11.79 -15.83 17.65
N PRO A 79 -12.59 -16.32 18.62
CA PRO A 79 -13.82 -17.06 18.29
C PRO A 79 -14.77 -16.25 17.41
N VAL A 80 -15.13 -16.84 16.25
CA VAL A 80 -16.03 -16.23 15.26
C VAL A 80 -17.46 -16.72 15.50
N LEU A 81 -18.39 -15.79 15.74
CA LEU A 81 -19.82 -16.07 15.92
C LEU A 81 -20.57 -15.83 14.60
N PRO A 82 -21.44 -16.77 14.17
CA PRO A 82 -22.50 -16.44 13.23
C PRO A 82 -23.30 -15.23 13.70
N TRP A 83 -23.73 -14.37 12.77
CA TRP A 83 -24.43 -13.12 13.11
C TRP A 83 -25.65 -13.35 13.99
N GLU A 84 -26.45 -14.37 13.68
CA GLU A 84 -27.66 -14.73 14.42
C GLU A 84 -27.35 -15.11 15.87
N GLN A 85 -26.21 -15.77 16.10
CA GLN A 85 -25.74 -16.10 17.43
C GLN A 85 -25.22 -14.85 18.16
N ALA A 86 -24.51 -13.97 17.46
CA ALA A 86 -23.96 -12.74 18.02
C ALA A 86 -25.08 -11.81 18.54
N VAL A 87 -26.17 -11.66 17.79
CA VAL A 87 -27.38 -10.92 18.20
C VAL A 87 -27.97 -11.46 19.50
N GLY A 88 -28.04 -12.79 19.64
CA GLY A 88 -28.55 -13.44 20.85
C GLY A 88 -27.54 -13.56 22.00
N THR A 89 -26.29 -13.12 21.82
CA THR A 89 -25.23 -13.25 22.82
C THR A 89 -25.03 -11.93 23.56
N PRO A 90 -25.30 -11.86 24.88
CA PRO A 90 -24.99 -10.67 25.66
C PRO A 90 -23.48 -10.39 25.69
N VAL A 91 -23.11 -9.15 25.39
CA VAL A 91 -21.73 -8.65 25.41
C VAL A 91 -21.65 -7.37 26.22
N ALA A 92 -20.49 -7.10 26.83
CA ALA A 92 -20.28 -5.87 27.59
C ALA A 92 -20.05 -4.67 26.65
N LEU A 93 -19.42 -4.92 25.51
CA LEU A 93 -19.11 -3.92 24.50
C LEU A 93 -19.09 -4.57 23.11
N ALA A 94 -19.64 -3.89 22.12
CA ALA A 94 -19.47 -4.17 20.71
C ALA A 94 -18.71 -3.02 20.06
N LEU A 95 -17.74 -3.35 19.22
CA LEU A 95 -16.93 -2.40 18.45
C LEU A 95 -17.21 -2.59 16.97
N SER A 96 -17.52 -1.51 16.29
CA SER A 96 -17.67 -1.49 14.83
C SER A 96 -16.83 -0.37 14.21
N ALA A 97 -16.46 -0.53 12.95
CA ALA A 97 -15.88 0.54 12.16
C ALA A 97 -16.74 0.89 10.92
N SER A 98 -18.02 0.52 10.95
CA SER A 98 -19.01 0.78 9.91
C SER A 98 -20.43 0.78 10.51
N PHE A 99 -21.41 1.27 9.76
CA PHE A 99 -22.82 1.35 10.17
C PHE A 99 -23.71 0.31 9.47
N GLY A 100 -23.12 -0.59 8.69
CA GLY A 100 -23.88 -1.59 7.94
C GLY A 100 -24.57 -2.63 8.83
N GLY A 101 -25.73 -3.13 8.39
CA GLY A 101 -26.46 -4.19 9.08
C GLY A 101 -27.28 -3.70 10.28
N GLN A 102 -27.95 -4.62 10.97
CA GLN A 102 -28.82 -4.30 12.10
C GLN A 102 -28.02 -4.20 13.41
N LEU A 103 -27.07 -3.25 13.50
CA LEU A 103 -26.19 -3.14 14.67
C LEU A 103 -26.95 -2.99 15.99
N ARG A 104 -28.11 -2.32 15.98
CA ARG A 104 -29.03 -2.20 17.12
C ARG A 104 -29.54 -3.52 17.71
N ALA A 105 -29.46 -4.61 16.93
CA ALA A 105 -29.89 -5.93 17.40
C ALA A 105 -28.88 -6.54 18.39
N ILE A 106 -27.67 -6.00 18.51
CA ILE A 106 -26.66 -6.49 19.43
C ILE A 106 -27.08 -6.20 20.88
N SER A 107 -26.97 -7.20 21.74
CA SER A 107 -27.24 -7.06 23.18
C SER A 107 -25.96 -6.61 23.91
N GLY A 108 -25.71 -5.31 23.94
CA GLY A 108 -24.57 -4.69 24.64
C GLY A 108 -24.37 -3.23 24.23
N LEU A 109 -23.44 -2.52 24.88
CA LEU A 109 -23.09 -1.16 24.47
C LEU A 109 -22.32 -1.17 23.13
N LEU A 110 -22.57 -0.22 22.25
CA LEU A 110 -21.97 -0.13 20.92
C LEU A 110 -21.10 1.13 20.78
N ALA A 111 -19.81 0.92 20.51
CA ALA A 111 -18.91 1.98 20.08
C ALA A 111 -18.55 1.84 18.59
N VAL A 112 -18.62 2.95 17.85
CA VAL A 112 -18.31 2.98 16.42
C VAL A 112 -17.13 3.91 16.14
N LEU A 113 -16.17 3.42 15.36
CA LEU A 113 -14.99 4.14 14.90
C LEU A 113 -15.08 4.43 13.40
N SER A 114 -14.40 5.47 12.92
CA SER A 114 -14.17 5.66 11.50
C SER A 114 -13.16 4.63 10.98
N HIS A 115 -13.41 4.01 9.82
CA HIS A 115 -12.45 3.08 9.20
C HIS A 115 -11.41 3.78 8.31
N GLY A 116 -11.51 5.09 8.09
CA GLY A 116 -10.57 5.91 7.35
C GLY A 116 -10.28 7.22 8.08
N VAL A 117 -9.94 8.28 7.34
CA VAL A 117 -9.81 9.63 7.92
C VAL A 117 -11.20 10.17 8.21
N GLY A 118 -11.54 10.21 9.50
CA GLY A 118 -12.80 10.76 10.00
C GLY A 118 -14.04 10.26 9.24
N TYR A 119 -15.03 11.14 9.10
CA TYR A 119 -16.29 10.88 8.41
C TYR A 119 -16.46 11.85 7.22
N THR A 120 -15.97 11.42 6.07
CA THR A 120 -15.70 12.32 4.92
C THR A 120 -16.51 11.96 3.68
N LYS A 121 -16.89 10.70 3.52
CA LYS A 121 -17.58 10.19 2.32
C LYS A 121 -19.09 10.36 2.42
N LYS A 122 -19.72 10.64 1.28
CA LYS A 122 -21.16 10.46 1.10
C LYS A 122 -21.42 9.06 0.56
N LEU A 123 -22.43 8.39 1.11
CA LEU A 123 -22.84 7.08 0.64
C LEU A 123 -24.37 6.97 0.70
N PRO A 124 -25.00 6.37 -0.32
CA PRO A 124 -26.41 6.05 -0.25
C PRO A 124 -26.65 5.10 0.93
N THR A 125 -27.73 5.33 1.67
CA THR A 125 -28.16 4.44 2.75
C THR A 125 -28.64 3.13 2.14
N PRO A 126 -28.20 1.95 2.64
CA PRO A 126 -28.81 0.68 2.28
C PRO A 126 -30.30 0.78 2.56
N ASP A 127 -31.13 0.39 1.61
CA ASP A 127 -32.58 0.52 1.67
C ASP A 127 -33.14 -0.37 2.81
N THR A 128 -33.11 0.14 4.04
CA THR A 128 -33.71 -0.48 5.23
C THR A 128 -35.06 0.14 5.57
N ARG A 129 -35.52 1.12 4.78
CA ARG A 129 -36.85 1.70 4.88
C ARG A 129 -37.74 0.96 3.88
N HIS A 130 -38.85 0.38 4.33
CA HIS A 130 -39.89 -0.07 3.41
C HIS A 130 -40.25 1.09 2.45
N PRO A 131 -40.50 0.81 1.14
CA PRO A 131 -40.89 1.86 0.21
C PRO A 131 -42.24 2.42 0.65
N THR A 132 -42.23 3.57 1.33
CA THR A 132 -43.43 4.39 1.42
C THR A 132 -43.60 5.01 0.04
N ASP A 133 -44.70 4.66 -0.61
CA ASP A 133 -45.13 5.19 -1.90
C ASP A 133 -44.91 6.71 -2.00
N GLY A 134 -44.25 7.13 -3.08
CA GLY A 134 -44.30 8.51 -3.56
C GLY A 134 -43.07 9.37 -3.26
N GLY A 135 -42.12 9.37 -4.20
CA GLY A 135 -41.17 10.47 -4.39
C GLY A 135 -39.72 10.06 -4.25
N GLN A 136 -39.02 9.92 -5.38
CA GLN A 136 -37.57 10.11 -5.42
C GLN A 136 -37.26 11.46 -4.77
N ARG A 137 -36.74 11.46 -3.54
CA ARG A 137 -36.16 12.67 -2.98
C ARG A 137 -34.92 12.99 -3.82
N ALA A 138 -34.99 14.07 -4.59
CA ALA A 138 -33.86 14.69 -5.27
C ALA A 138 -32.89 15.32 -4.25
N GLY A 139 -32.35 14.51 -3.33
CA GLY A 139 -31.38 14.91 -2.32
C GLY A 139 -30.02 14.28 -2.61
N SER A 140 -28.94 14.99 -2.29
CA SER A 140 -27.58 14.43 -2.32
C SER A 140 -27.43 13.32 -1.29
N ASP A 141 -26.62 12.31 -1.58
CA ASP A 141 -26.31 11.22 -0.66
C ASP A 141 -25.86 11.72 0.73
N PRO A 142 -26.31 11.08 1.83
CA PRO A 142 -25.96 11.48 3.19
C PRO A 142 -24.48 11.21 3.50
N VAL A 143 -23.93 11.97 4.44
CA VAL A 143 -22.55 11.77 4.93
C VAL A 143 -22.52 10.51 5.80
N PHE A 144 -21.73 9.55 5.35
CA PHE A 144 -21.59 8.26 6.00
C PHE A 144 -21.10 8.42 7.45
N GLY A 145 -21.91 7.96 8.40
CA GLY A 145 -21.59 7.96 9.82
C GLY A 145 -21.73 9.29 10.57
N LEU A 146 -22.21 10.36 9.91
CA LEU A 146 -22.56 11.63 10.58
C LEU A 146 -23.99 12.08 10.34
N SER A 147 -24.63 11.64 9.25
CA SER A 147 -26.01 12.04 8.97
C SER A 147 -27.03 11.21 9.76
N PRO A 148 -28.22 11.76 10.07
CA PRO A 148 -29.25 11.09 10.86
C PRO A 148 -29.62 9.71 10.33
N GLU A 149 -29.58 9.50 9.02
CA GLU A 149 -29.92 8.22 8.39
C GLU A 149 -28.99 7.07 8.78
N TRP A 150 -27.79 7.38 9.26
CA TRP A 150 -26.81 6.40 9.76
C TRP A 150 -26.79 6.28 11.28
N LEU A 151 -27.24 7.33 11.99
CA LEU A 151 -27.05 7.48 13.42
C LEU A 151 -28.32 7.32 14.24
N LEU A 152 -29.50 7.58 13.66
CA LEU A 152 -30.76 7.56 14.39
C LEU A 152 -31.61 6.35 13.98
N ASP A 153 -32.35 5.82 14.95
CA ASP A 153 -33.37 4.81 14.71
C ASP A 153 -34.70 5.42 14.24
N GLU A 154 -35.74 4.58 14.17
CA GLU A 154 -37.09 4.99 13.77
C GLU A 154 -37.78 5.91 14.79
N ALA A 155 -37.32 5.90 16.05
CA ALA A 155 -37.80 6.79 17.11
C ALA A 155 -37.02 8.13 17.15
N GLY A 156 -35.95 8.25 16.37
CA GLY A 156 -35.06 9.42 16.39
C GLY A 156 -33.98 9.36 17.46
N GLU A 157 -33.77 8.19 18.07
CA GLU A 157 -32.76 7.99 19.12
C GLU A 157 -31.44 7.46 18.52
N PRO A 158 -30.28 7.82 19.09
CA PRO A 158 -29.00 7.35 18.59
C PRO A 158 -28.85 5.82 18.66
N VAL A 159 -28.39 5.20 17.57
CA VAL A 159 -28.16 3.75 17.46
C VAL A 159 -26.85 3.28 18.09
N VAL A 160 -26.01 4.21 18.55
CA VAL A 160 -24.69 3.95 19.13
C VAL A 160 -24.59 4.59 20.52
N ASP A 161 -23.89 3.95 21.44
CA ASP A 161 -23.60 4.51 22.76
C ASP A 161 -22.37 5.44 22.72
N ALA A 162 -21.42 5.17 21.82
CA ALA A 162 -20.25 6.01 21.61
C ALA A 162 -19.88 6.12 20.11
N LEU A 163 -19.89 7.33 19.58
CA LEU A 163 -19.37 7.68 18.26
C LEU A 163 -17.97 8.27 18.41
N VAL A 164 -16.95 7.50 18.04
CA VAL A 164 -15.56 7.93 18.15
C VAL A 164 -15.23 8.93 17.05
N LEU A 165 -14.72 10.09 17.47
CA LEU A 165 -14.25 11.18 16.62
C LEU A 165 -12.73 11.35 16.78
N SER A 166 -12.05 11.71 15.69
CA SER A 166 -10.61 11.93 15.72
C SER A 166 -10.24 13.39 15.99
N HIS A 167 -11.13 14.34 15.68
CA HIS A 167 -10.89 15.77 15.79
C HIS A 167 -12.23 16.54 16.06
N PRO A 168 -12.20 17.75 16.70
CA PRO A 168 -13.39 18.51 17.05
C PRO A 168 -14.25 19.04 15.88
N GLU A 169 -13.69 19.16 14.69
CA GLU A 169 -14.42 19.54 13.47
C GLU A 169 -15.55 18.55 13.16
N GLN A 170 -15.35 17.26 13.44
CA GLN A 170 -16.36 16.22 13.27
C GLN A 170 -17.50 16.41 14.26
N TYR A 171 -17.19 16.86 15.47
CA TYR A 171 -18.21 17.15 16.48
C TYR A 171 -19.08 18.34 16.04
N GLU A 172 -18.48 19.42 15.53
CA GLU A 172 -19.24 20.57 15.05
C GLU A 172 -20.14 20.22 13.85
N ARG A 173 -19.63 19.38 12.93
CA ARG A 173 -20.42 18.85 11.81
C ARG A 173 -21.57 17.96 12.29
N LEU A 174 -21.29 17.05 13.23
CA LEU A 174 -22.30 16.20 13.86
C LEU A 174 -23.40 17.03 14.50
N ARG A 175 -23.03 18.01 15.34
CA ARG A 175 -23.98 18.84 16.09
C ARG A 175 -24.86 19.72 15.19
N THR A 176 -24.38 20.02 13.98
CA THR A 176 -25.12 20.75 12.96
C THR A 176 -26.09 19.86 12.19
N VAL A 177 -25.68 18.64 11.86
CA VAL A 177 -26.42 17.74 10.95
C VAL A 177 -27.32 16.73 11.69
N CYS A 178 -26.93 16.32 12.90
CA CYS A 178 -27.64 15.36 13.74
C CYS A 178 -27.40 15.69 15.24
N PRO A 179 -27.97 16.80 15.76
CA PRO A 179 -27.80 17.22 17.16
C PRO A 179 -28.25 16.17 18.17
N GLU A 180 -29.22 15.32 17.82
CA GLU A 180 -29.73 14.23 18.65
C GLU A 180 -28.64 13.21 19.00
N ALA A 181 -27.69 12.97 18.09
CA ALA A 181 -26.56 12.06 18.32
C ALA A 181 -25.34 12.73 18.95
N ALA A 182 -25.37 14.04 19.21
CA ALA A 182 -24.19 14.78 19.71
C ALA A 182 -23.70 14.29 21.08
N SER A 183 -24.60 13.80 21.95
CA SER A 183 -24.26 13.24 23.26
C SER A 183 -23.44 11.95 23.19
N THR A 184 -23.45 11.25 22.05
CA THR A 184 -22.70 10.02 21.83
C THR A 184 -21.24 10.28 21.43
N ALA A 185 -20.90 11.52 21.05
CA ALA A 185 -19.59 11.84 20.51
C ALA A 185 -18.48 11.74 21.56
N VAL A 186 -17.43 10.97 21.24
CA VAL A 186 -16.24 10.84 22.06
C VAL A 186 -15.00 11.13 21.24
N LEU A 187 -14.23 12.15 21.65
CA LEU A 187 -12.97 12.48 21.02
C LEU A 187 -11.87 11.50 21.49
N ALA A 188 -11.43 10.60 20.62
CA ALA A 188 -10.42 9.58 20.96
C ALA A 188 -9.31 9.43 19.92
N GLY A 189 -9.15 10.41 19.04
CA GLY A 189 -8.05 10.48 18.08
C GLY A 189 -8.12 9.42 16.97
N ASP A 190 -6.99 9.20 16.29
CA ASP A 190 -6.88 8.23 15.19
C ASP A 190 -5.74 7.22 15.49
N PRO A 191 -6.05 5.95 15.82
CA PRO A 191 -5.01 4.96 16.12
C PRO A 191 -4.17 4.57 14.90
N CYS A 192 -4.70 4.70 13.69
CA CYS A 192 -3.94 4.47 12.46
C CYS A 192 -2.89 5.58 12.27
N TRP A 193 -3.28 6.83 12.54
CA TRP A 193 -2.37 7.98 12.53
C TRP A 193 -1.26 7.85 13.55
N ASP A 194 -1.59 7.51 14.80
CA ASP A 194 -0.60 7.33 15.88
C ASP A 194 0.43 6.26 15.53
N ARG A 195 -0.01 5.15 14.93
CA ARG A 195 0.89 4.09 14.44
C ARG A 195 1.81 4.59 13.33
N MET A 196 1.31 5.43 12.41
CA MET A 196 2.13 6.02 11.36
C MET A 196 3.12 7.04 11.92
N LEU A 197 2.70 7.90 12.86
CA LEU A 197 3.57 8.86 13.56
C LEU A 197 4.72 8.14 14.28
N ALA A 198 4.41 7.08 15.04
CA ALA A 198 5.41 6.26 15.71
C ALA A 198 6.36 5.55 14.72
N ALA A 199 5.89 5.28 13.49
CA ALA A 199 6.68 4.64 12.45
C ALA A 199 7.59 5.59 11.66
N ARG A 200 7.35 6.91 11.68
CA ARG A 200 8.10 7.91 10.88
C ARG A 200 9.62 7.84 11.07
N PRO A 201 10.17 7.72 12.30
CA PRO A 201 11.62 7.62 12.48
C PRO A 201 12.26 6.39 11.81
N TYR A 202 11.46 5.37 11.51
CA TYR A 202 11.90 4.12 10.89
C TYR A 202 11.72 4.09 9.37
N ARG A 203 11.46 5.23 8.73
CA ARG A 203 11.29 5.36 7.27
C ARG A 203 12.28 4.54 6.45
N GLU A 204 13.57 4.69 6.72
CA GLU A 204 14.63 3.99 5.97
C GLU A 204 14.58 2.46 6.12
N ARG A 205 14.01 1.95 7.22
CA ARG A 205 13.79 0.51 7.41
C ARG A 205 12.75 -0.02 6.43
N TYR A 206 11.64 0.71 6.24
CA TYR A 206 10.59 0.33 5.30
C TYR A 206 11.04 0.46 3.85
N ARG A 207 11.80 1.51 3.54
CA ARG A 207 12.43 1.70 2.21
C ARG A 207 13.28 0.50 1.81
N ARG A 208 14.16 0.02 2.71
CA ARG A 208 14.96 -1.18 2.46
C ARG A 208 14.12 -2.44 2.26
N ALA A 209 13.07 -2.63 3.07
CA ALA A 209 12.16 -3.77 2.90
C ALA A 209 11.44 -3.74 1.53
N LEU A 210 11.06 -2.56 1.06
CA LEU A 210 10.45 -2.36 -0.26
C LEU A 210 11.46 -2.39 -1.43
N GLY A 211 12.74 -2.70 -1.15
CA GLY A 211 13.79 -2.76 -2.17
C GLY A 211 14.19 -1.41 -2.74
N VAL A 212 13.98 -0.32 -2.00
CA VAL A 212 14.42 1.03 -2.40
C VAL A 212 15.90 1.21 -2.04
N ALA A 213 16.74 1.40 -3.05
CA ALA A 213 18.17 1.65 -2.86
C ALA A 213 18.44 3.10 -2.37
N ARG A 214 19.68 3.37 -1.93
CA ARG A 214 20.05 4.73 -1.49
C ARG A 214 20.02 5.69 -2.68
N GLY A 215 19.35 6.82 -2.48
CA GLY A 215 19.17 7.84 -3.53
C GLY A 215 18.02 7.54 -4.50
N GLN A 216 17.40 6.35 -4.46
CA GLN A 216 16.20 6.09 -5.23
C GLN A 216 14.99 6.81 -4.65
N ARG A 217 14.09 7.28 -5.52
CA ARG A 217 12.80 7.87 -5.13
C ARG A 217 11.70 6.82 -5.20
N LEU A 218 10.93 6.64 -4.12
CA LEU A 218 9.77 5.76 -4.08
C LEU A 218 8.52 6.55 -4.46
N ILE A 219 7.91 6.19 -5.59
CA ILE A 219 6.63 6.73 -6.06
C ILE A 219 5.53 5.71 -5.78
N VAL A 220 4.53 6.11 -5.01
CA VAL A 220 3.39 5.25 -4.67
C VAL A 220 2.16 5.69 -5.46
N LEU A 221 1.64 4.79 -6.29
CA LEU A 221 0.30 4.90 -6.85
C LEU A 221 -0.70 4.40 -5.80
N ASN A 222 -1.74 5.16 -5.48
CA ASN A 222 -2.81 4.66 -4.63
C ASN A 222 -4.19 4.96 -5.20
N SER A 223 -5.15 4.10 -4.89
CA SER A 223 -6.54 4.36 -5.25
C SER A 223 -7.54 3.87 -4.20
N THR A 224 -8.56 4.69 -3.92
CA THR A 224 -9.81 4.27 -3.30
C THR A 224 -10.62 3.40 -4.26
N TRP A 225 -11.81 2.98 -3.85
CA TRP A 225 -12.76 2.22 -4.66
C TRP A 225 -13.87 3.11 -5.22
N ASN A 226 -14.67 2.56 -6.14
CA ASN A 226 -15.73 3.15 -6.98
C ASN A 226 -15.28 3.57 -8.38
N PRO A 227 -16.22 3.66 -9.35
CA PRO A 227 -15.90 4.06 -10.73
C PRO A 227 -15.20 5.42 -10.84
N GLU A 228 -15.44 6.37 -9.93
CA GLU A 228 -14.78 7.68 -9.94
C GLU A 228 -13.37 7.70 -9.28
N SER A 229 -12.90 6.57 -8.78
CA SER A 229 -11.54 6.44 -8.19
C SER A 229 -10.47 6.38 -9.29
N LEU A 230 -9.19 6.57 -8.91
CA LEU A 230 -8.08 6.51 -9.89
C LEU A 230 -7.96 5.15 -10.60
N PHE A 231 -8.39 4.07 -9.96
CA PHE A 231 -8.41 2.73 -10.54
C PHE A 231 -9.77 2.38 -11.18
N GLY A 232 -10.73 3.32 -11.18
CA GLY A 232 -12.04 3.18 -11.78
C GLY A 232 -12.12 3.77 -13.19
N ASP A 233 -13.23 3.50 -13.87
CA ASP A 233 -13.50 3.85 -15.27
C ASP A 233 -14.67 4.83 -15.46
N GLY A 234 -15.27 5.31 -14.36
CA GLY A 234 -16.48 6.14 -14.35
C GLY A 234 -16.24 7.62 -14.00
N GLY A 235 -14.99 8.05 -13.92
CA GLY A 235 -14.62 9.46 -13.77
C GLY A 235 -14.80 10.26 -15.06
N GLY A 236 -14.38 11.54 -15.05
CA GLY A 236 -14.42 12.40 -16.23
C GLY A 236 -13.59 11.88 -17.40
N ASP A 237 -12.46 11.23 -17.11
CA ASP A 237 -11.61 10.51 -18.06
C ASP A 237 -11.04 9.25 -17.36
N ASP A 238 -11.00 8.11 -18.06
CA ASP A 238 -10.29 6.91 -17.60
C ASP A 238 -8.78 7.05 -17.87
N VAL A 239 -8.07 7.59 -16.88
CA VAL A 239 -6.63 7.90 -16.97
C VAL A 239 -5.74 6.67 -16.74
N LEU A 240 -6.26 5.59 -16.15
CA LEU A 240 -5.42 4.47 -15.71
C LEU A 240 -4.75 3.73 -16.89
N PRO A 241 -5.45 3.41 -18.01
CA PRO A 241 -4.84 2.74 -19.16
C PRO A 241 -3.67 3.50 -19.78
N SER A 242 -3.72 4.84 -19.79
CA SER A 242 -2.63 5.67 -20.30
C SER A 242 -1.54 5.90 -19.26
N LEU A 243 -1.91 6.00 -17.97
CA LEU A 243 -1.00 6.22 -16.86
C LEU A 243 -0.10 5.00 -16.58
N LEU A 244 -0.62 3.77 -16.59
CA LEU A 244 0.15 2.58 -16.20
C LEU A 244 1.40 2.33 -17.05
N PRO A 245 1.36 2.37 -18.40
CA PRO A 245 2.56 2.24 -19.22
C PRO A 245 3.61 3.29 -18.86
N ARG A 246 3.17 4.54 -18.74
CA ARG A 246 4.01 5.71 -18.47
C ARG A 246 4.65 5.68 -17.09
N LEU A 247 3.89 5.28 -16.07
CA LEU A 247 4.37 5.02 -14.72
C LEU A 247 5.55 4.06 -14.72
N THR A 248 5.55 3.05 -15.60
CA THR A 248 6.61 2.05 -15.64
C THR A 248 7.75 2.34 -16.61
N SER A 249 7.53 3.15 -17.65
CA SER A 249 8.51 3.37 -18.72
C SER A 249 9.18 4.74 -18.69
N GLU A 250 8.60 5.75 -18.04
CA GLU A 250 9.20 7.09 -17.99
C GLU A 250 10.22 7.27 -16.85
N PHE A 251 10.25 6.35 -15.89
CA PHE A 251 11.13 6.41 -14.73
C PHE A 251 12.31 5.43 -14.86
N PRO A 252 13.56 5.90 -14.72
CA PRO A 252 14.72 5.02 -14.68
C PRO A 252 14.65 4.04 -13.50
N ALA A 253 14.82 2.74 -13.78
CA ALA A 253 14.71 1.66 -12.80
C ALA A 253 15.73 1.77 -11.65
N ASP A 254 16.87 2.44 -11.89
CA ASP A 254 17.94 2.62 -10.92
C ASP A 254 17.81 3.91 -10.10
N GLU A 255 16.93 4.84 -10.50
CA GLU A 255 16.68 6.11 -9.80
C GLU A 255 15.31 6.12 -9.10
N TYR A 256 14.39 5.24 -9.50
CA TYR A 256 13.02 5.20 -9.00
C TYR A 256 12.57 3.78 -8.64
N ARG A 257 11.84 3.68 -7.53
CA ARG A 257 11.06 2.51 -7.15
C ARG A 257 9.58 2.86 -7.26
N LEU A 258 8.79 1.92 -7.77
CA LEU A 258 7.34 2.10 -7.93
C LEU A 258 6.59 1.11 -7.03
N ALA A 259 5.55 1.58 -6.36
CA ALA A 259 4.63 0.73 -5.61
C ALA A 259 3.17 1.12 -5.86
N ALA A 260 2.24 0.17 -5.74
CA ALA A 260 0.81 0.38 -5.84
C ALA A 260 0.10 -0.08 -4.57
N VAL A 261 -0.71 0.81 -3.99
CA VAL A 261 -1.58 0.59 -2.83
C VAL A 261 -3.04 0.70 -3.28
N LEU A 262 -3.70 -0.43 -3.47
CA LEU A 262 -5.12 -0.45 -3.85
C LEU A 262 -6.00 -0.73 -2.63
N HIS A 263 -7.12 -0.02 -2.53
CA HIS A 263 -8.07 -0.19 -1.45
C HIS A 263 -8.58 -1.66 -1.34
N PRO A 264 -8.82 -2.20 -0.12
CA PRO A 264 -9.29 -3.58 0.04
C PRO A 264 -10.53 -3.93 -0.80
N ASN A 265 -11.50 -3.01 -0.92
CA ASN A 265 -12.69 -3.23 -1.76
C ASN A 265 -12.35 -3.45 -3.26
N ILE A 266 -11.25 -2.91 -3.79
CA ILE A 266 -10.80 -3.22 -5.16
C ILE A 266 -10.33 -4.68 -5.23
N TRP A 267 -9.47 -5.08 -4.29
CA TRP A 267 -8.94 -6.44 -4.19
C TRP A 267 -10.04 -7.50 -4.05
N HIS A 268 -10.98 -7.25 -3.15
CA HIS A 268 -12.03 -8.21 -2.83
C HIS A 268 -13.26 -8.10 -3.75
N GLY A 269 -13.45 -6.96 -4.41
CA GLY A 269 -14.49 -6.79 -5.43
C GLY A 269 -14.17 -7.50 -6.74
N HIS A 270 -12.92 -7.40 -7.21
CA HIS A 270 -12.49 -7.99 -8.50
C HIS A 270 -11.73 -9.32 -8.34
N GLY A 271 -11.19 -9.59 -7.15
CA GLY A 271 -10.39 -10.77 -6.88
C GLY A 271 -8.88 -10.53 -7.08
N PRO A 272 -8.00 -11.05 -6.20
CA PRO A 272 -6.55 -10.84 -6.30
C PRO A 272 -5.91 -11.30 -7.62
N GLY A 273 -6.46 -12.34 -8.26
CA GLY A 273 -5.99 -12.80 -9.58
C GLY A 273 -6.22 -11.75 -10.67
N GLN A 274 -7.39 -11.12 -10.69
CA GLN A 274 -7.75 -10.12 -11.69
C GLN A 274 -6.90 -8.85 -11.55
N ILE A 275 -6.69 -8.38 -10.32
CA ILE A 275 -5.80 -7.23 -10.05
C ILE A 275 -4.38 -7.50 -10.55
N ARG A 276 -3.85 -8.70 -10.27
CA ARG A 276 -2.52 -9.10 -10.75
C ARG A 276 -2.45 -9.20 -12.27
N ALA A 277 -3.53 -9.62 -12.94
CA ALA A 277 -3.61 -9.68 -14.39
C ALA A 277 -3.63 -8.28 -15.02
N TRP A 278 -4.45 -7.36 -14.51
CA TRP A 278 -4.49 -5.97 -14.97
C TRP A 278 -3.15 -5.25 -14.78
N LEU A 279 -2.45 -5.53 -13.68
CA LEU A 279 -1.14 -4.94 -13.37
C LEU A 279 0.05 -5.79 -13.84
N ASP A 280 -0.15 -6.87 -14.60
CA ASP A 280 0.90 -7.85 -14.91
C ASP A 280 2.14 -7.21 -15.53
N ARG A 281 1.95 -6.43 -16.60
CA ARG A 281 3.06 -5.75 -17.27
C ARG A 281 3.75 -4.74 -16.35
N ALA A 282 2.99 -3.97 -15.57
CA ALA A 282 3.56 -3.00 -14.65
C ALA A 282 4.42 -3.70 -13.58
N ARG A 283 3.96 -4.85 -13.06
CA ARG A 283 4.71 -5.67 -12.10
C ARG A 283 5.98 -6.27 -12.72
N ARG A 284 5.89 -6.79 -13.94
CA ARG A 284 7.07 -7.26 -14.71
C ARG A 284 8.04 -6.13 -15.04
N ALA A 285 7.57 -4.88 -15.10
CA ALA A 285 8.41 -3.70 -15.22
C ALA A 285 8.97 -3.20 -13.87
N GLY A 286 8.61 -3.85 -12.77
CA GLY A 286 9.13 -3.58 -11.45
C GLY A 286 8.09 -3.02 -10.46
N LEU A 287 6.84 -2.72 -10.82
CA LEU A 287 5.85 -2.20 -9.84
C LEU A 287 5.62 -3.18 -8.68
N ALA A 288 5.88 -2.76 -7.44
CA ALA A 288 5.50 -3.52 -6.24
C ALA A 288 3.99 -3.38 -6.01
N LEU A 289 3.30 -4.50 -5.78
CA LEU A 289 1.87 -4.48 -5.49
C LEU A 289 1.67 -4.78 -4.00
N ILE A 290 1.36 -3.74 -3.22
CA ILE A 290 1.41 -3.77 -1.76
C ILE A 290 0.15 -4.45 -1.18
N ASP A 291 0.37 -5.29 -0.17
CA ASP A 291 -0.69 -5.93 0.59
C ASP A 291 -1.62 -4.88 1.25
N PRO A 292 -2.95 -4.94 1.00
CA PRO A 292 -3.88 -3.92 1.44
C PRO A 292 -4.15 -3.93 2.96
N LEU A 293 -3.75 -4.98 3.69
CA LEU A 293 -3.96 -5.10 5.13
C LEU A 293 -2.76 -4.58 5.94
N HIS A 294 -1.55 -5.01 5.57
CA HIS A 294 -0.38 -4.87 6.42
C HIS A 294 0.70 -3.94 5.88
N GLY A 295 0.76 -3.69 4.57
CA GLY A 295 1.91 -3.03 3.93
C GLY A 295 1.70 -1.55 3.56
N TRP A 296 0.45 -1.10 3.44
CA TRP A 296 0.14 0.20 2.85
C TRP A 296 0.67 1.39 3.66
N ARG A 297 0.63 1.32 5.01
CA ARG A 297 1.13 2.39 5.89
C ARG A 297 2.64 2.55 5.78
N GLN A 298 3.35 1.44 5.67
CA GLN A 298 4.80 1.37 5.51
C GLN A 298 5.21 1.94 4.15
N ALA A 299 4.45 1.64 3.09
CA ALA A 299 4.63 2.23 1.78
C ALA A 299 4.46 3.76 1.81
N LEU A 300 3.42 4.26 2.48
CA LEU A 300 3.22 5.71 2.64
C LEU A 300 4.34 6.38 3.45
N VAL A 301 4.73 5.82 4.59
CA VAL A 301 5.84 6.35 5.41
C VAL A 301 7.16 6.35 4.63
N ALA A 302 7.37 5.37 3.74
CA ALA A 302 8.55 5.23 2.91
C ALA A 302 8.58 6.13 1.66
N ALA A 303 7.42 6.64 1.23
CA ALA A 303 7.24 7.33 -0.05
C ALA A 303 8.03 8.64 -0.12
N ASP A 304 8.40 9.01 -1.35
CA ASP A 304 8.91 10.33 -1.70
C ASP A 304 7.81 11.16 -2.39
N ALA A 305 6.91 10.53 -3.15
CA ALA A 305 5.70 11.15 -3.69
C ALA A 305 4.57 10.13 -3.86
N VAL A 306 3.33 10.62 -3.89
CA VAL A 306 2.12 9.82 -4.06
C VAL A 306 1.31 10.31 -5.25
N ILE A 307 0.93 9.40 -6.14
CA ILE A 307 -0.10 9.62 -7.16
C ILE A 307 -1.39 8.98 -6.64
N GLY A 308 -2.37 9.80 -6.26
CA GLY A 308 -3.54 9.35 -5.51
C GLY A 308 -4.86 9.89 -6.05
N ASP A 309 -5.93 9.59 -5.30
CA ASP A 309 -7.27 10.12 -5.53
C ASP A 309 -7.87 10.71 -4.24
N HIS A 310 -9.17 10.96 -4.24
CA HIS A 310 -9.92 11.53 -3.12
C HIS A 310 -10.02 10.63 -1.85
N GLY A 311 -9.34 9.48 -1.81
CA GLY A 311 -9.38 8.52 -0.70
C GLY A 311 -8.58 8.93 0.55
N SER A 312 -8.90 8.29 1.69
CA SER A 312 -8.22 8.51 2.97
C SER A 312 -6.72 8.21 2.93
N VAL A 313 -6.28 7.23 2.14
CA VAL A 313 -4.85 6.88 1.98
C VAL A 313 -4.06 8.06 1.42
N THR A 314 -4.61 8.76 0.42
CA THR A 314 -4.03 9.97 -0.16
C THR A 314 -3.96 11.10 0.87
N TYR A 315 -5.01 11.27 1.69
CA TYR A 315 -5.03 12.30 2.72
C TYR A 315 -4.05 12.01 3.85
N TYR A 316 -3.87 10.74 4.26
CA TYR A 316 -2.79 10.36 5.18
C TYR A 316 -1.40 10.67 4.61
N ALA A 317 -1.17 10.48 3.30
CA ALA A 317 0.09 10.86 2.68
C ALA A 317 0.34 12.38 2.77
N ALA A 318 -0.68 13.18 2.46
CA ALA A 318 -0.60 14.63 2.63
C ALA A 318 -0.31 15.03 4.09
N ALA A 319 -0.98 14.40 5.06
CA ALA A 319 -0.75 14.61 6.49
C ALA A 319 0.67 14.20 6.95
N LEU A 320 1.29 13.20 6.33
CA LEU A 320 2.69 12.85 6.57
C LEU A 320 3.67 13.91 6.03
N GLY A 321 3.17 14.87 5.24
CA GLY A 321 3.96 15.85 4.51
C GLY A 321 4.53 15.29 3.21
N THR A 322 4.02 14.17 2.70
CA THR A 322 4.44 13.61 1.41
C THR A 322 3.74 14.38 0.28
N PRO A 323 4.47 14.82 -0.76
CA PRO A 323 3.88 15.45 -1.94
C PRO A 323 2.84 14.53 -2.61
N VAL A 324 1.69 15.10 -3.00
CA VAL A 324 0.59 14.38 -3.64
C VAL A 324 0.25 14.99 -4.99
N LEU A 325 0.16 14.14 -6.02
CA LEU A 325 -0.42 14.44 -7.32
C LEU A 325 -1.75 13.70 -7.45
N LEU A 326 -2.86 14.42 -7.62
CA LEU A 326 -4.17 13.78 -7.77
C LEU A 326 -4.42 13.35 -9.21
N GLY A 327 -4.59 12.05 -9.42
CA GLY A 327 -5.01 11.46 -10.69
C GLY A 327 -6.52 11.36 -10.87
N ALA A 328 -7.30 11.42 -9.77
CA ALA A 328 -8.76 11.49 -9.82
C ALA A 328 -9.30 12.37 -8.69
N THR A 329 -10.22 13.29 -9.02
CA THR A 329 -10.71 14.34 -8.09
C THR A 329 -12.23 14.46 -8.04
N PRO A 330 -13.02 13.39 -7.84
CA PRO A 330 -14.45 13.53 -7.66
C PRO A 330 -14.74 14.21 -6.31
N LEU A 331 -15.29 15.42 -6.37
CA LEU A 331 -15.70 16.16 -5.17
C LEU A 331 -17.12 15.78 -4.71
N ALA A 332 -17.96 15.26 -5.62
CA ALA A 332 -19.37 14.98 -5.35
C ALA A 332 -19.57 13.93 -4.23
N GLY A 333 -18.73 12.90 -4.21
CA GLY A 333 -18.73 11.84 -3.20
C GLY A 333 -18.15 12.24 -1.84
N LEU A 334 -17.72 13.49 -1.68
CA LEU A 334 -17.19 14.02 -0.41
C LEU A 334 -18.17 15.00 0.24
N ALA A 335 -18.14 15.05 1.56
CA ALA A 335 -18.80 16.08 2.33
C ALA A 335 -18.12 17.45 2.07
N PRO A 336 -18.84 18.48 1.58
CA PRO A 336 -18.23 19.75 1.17
C PRO A 336 -17.51 20.52 2.29
N ASP A 337 -17.92 20.25 3.52
CA ASP A 337 -17.42 20.82 4.77
C ASP A 337 -16.27 20.00 5.39
N ALA A 338 -15.94 18.83 4.82
CA ALA A 338 -14.85 18.01 5.32
C ALA A 338 -13.48 18.54 4.85
N PRO A 339 -12.43 18.46 5.71
CA PRO A 339 -11.06 18.86 5.33
C PRO A 339 -10.52 18.16 4.08
N VAL A 340 -10.88 16.88 3.86
CA VAL A 340 -10.51 16.13 2.66
C VAL A 340 -11.04 16.79 1.38
N HIS A 341 -12.25 17.37 1.41
CA HIS A 341 -12.82 18.06 0.25
C HIS A 341 -12.03 19.33 -0.08
N ALA A 342 -11.65 20.12 0.93
CA ALA A 342 -10.81 21.30 0.73
C ALA A 342 -9.44 20.93 0.13
N PHE A 343 -8.81 19.86 0.63
CA PHE A 343 -7.55 19.34 0.09
C PHE A 343 -7.67 18.88 -1.37
N VAL A 344 -8.66 18.05 -1.71
CA VAL A 344 -8.85 17.55 -3.09
C VAL A 344 -9.08 18.69 -4.08
N ARG A 345 -9.71 19.78 -3.63
CA ARG A 345 -9.95 20.96 -4.45
C ARG A 345 -8.65 21.68 -4.83
N THR A 346 -7.69 21.79 -3.92
CA THR A 346 -6.49 22.63 -4.06
C THR A 346 -5.21 21.88 -4.40
N ALA A 347 -5.15 20.57 -4.16
CA ALA A 347 -3.95 19.78 -4.42
C ALA A 347 -3.59 19.75 -5.93
N PRO A 348 -2.29 19.64 -6.27
CA PRO A 348 -1.83 19.49 -7.65
C PRO A 348 -2.49 18.31 -8.35
N ARG A 349 -2.81 18.47 -9.63
CA ARG A 349 -3.50 17.45 -10.44
C ARG A 349 -2.58 16.92 -11.53
N LEU A 350 -2.66 15.61 -11.76
CA LEU A 350 -2.06 14.98 -12.91
C LEU A 350 -2.68 15.57 -14.18
N THR A 351 -1.83 15.95 -15.13
CA THR A 351 -2.23 16.28 -16.50
C THR A 351 -1.96 15.05 -17.37
N PRO A 352 -2.99 14.28 -17.78
CA PRO A 352 -2.81 12.99 -18.45
C PRO A 352 -2.09 13.08 -19.80
N GLU A 353 -2.07 14.23 -20.46
CA GLU A 353 -1.50 14.44 -21.79
C GLU A 353 0.00 14.75 -21.73
N LEU A 354 0.51 15.20 -20.58
CA LEU A 354 1.91 15.60 -20.40
C LEU A 354 2.73 14.47 -19.79
N PRO A 355 4.04 14.35 -20.11
CA PRO A 355 4.95 13.38 -19.47
C PRO A 355 4.86 13.40 -17.94
N LEU A 356 4.93 12.23 -17.31
CA LEU A 356 4.64 11.98 -15.91
C LEU A 356 5.86 12.28 -15.06
N ARG A 357 7.05 11.86 -15.52
CA ARG A 357 8.30 12.09 -14.79
C ARG A 357 8.53 13.58 -14.51
N PRO A 358 8.44 14.50 -15.49
CA PRO A 358 8.57 15.94 -15.22
C PRO A 358 7.53 16.47 -14.23
N GLN A 359 6.28 16.00 -14.27
CA GLN A 359 5.25 16.42 -13.31
C GLN A 359 5.62 16.01 -11.88
N ILE A 360 6.17 14.80 -11.69
CA ILE A 360 6.66 14.33 -10.38
C ILE A 360 7.91 15.10 -9.94
N GLU A 361 8.83 15.39 -10.85
CA GLU A 361 10.04 16.17 -10.54
C GLU A 361 9.70 17.60 -10.12
N THR A 362 8.78 18.27 -10.83
CA THR A 362 8.23 19.57 -10.43
C THR A 362 7.53 19.50 -9.08
N LEU A 363 6.66 18.50 -8.88
CA LEU A 363 5.98 18.29 -7.60
C LEU A 363 6.97 18.17 -6.44
N LEU A 364 8.05 17.41 -6.62
CA LEU A 364 9.09 17.23 -5.61
C LEU A 364 9.90 18.51 -5.37
N ALA A 365 10.23 19.27 -6.44
CA ALA A 365 11.01 20.49 -6.35
C ALA A 365 10.26 21.63 -5.67
N ASP A 366 8.96 21.76 -5.94
CA ASP A 366 8.11 22.86 -5.47
C ASP A 366 7.40 22.55 -4.14
N HIS A 367 7.61 21.36 -3.56
CA HIS A 367 6.88 20.90 -2.38
C HIS A 367 7.21 21.71 -1.12
N GLY A 368 6.23 22.47 -0.63
CA GLY A 368 6.21 23.06 0.70
C GLY A 368 5.22 22.30 1.59
N PRO A 369 5.67 21.48 2.57
CA PRO A 369 4.74 20.74 3.42
C PRO A 369 3.87 21.68 4.25
N SER A 370 2.55 21.52 4.17
CA SER A 370 1.58 22.21 5.03
C SER A 370 1.27 21.35 6.27
N PRO A 371 1.21 21.93 7.48
CA PRO A 371 0.77 21.20 8.67
C PRO A 371 -0.75 20.93 8.67
N GLU A 372 -1.52 21.69 7.90
CA GLU A 372 -2.99 21.69 7.94
C GLU A 372 -3.62 20.30 7.76
N PRO A 373 -3.21 19.45 6.78
CA PRO A 373 -3.82 18.13 6.66
C PRO A 373 -3.60 17.25 7.90
N ALA A 374 -2.45 17.39 8.57
CA ALA A 374 -2.12 16.60 9.77
C ALA A 374 -2.97 17.02 10.97
N GLU A 375 -3.24 18.32 11.14
CA GLU A 375 -4.08 18.86 12.20
C GLU A 375 -5.48 18.25 12.16
N PHE A 376 -6.06 18.11 10.96
CA PHE A 376 -7.39 17.54 10.77
C PHE A 376 -7.44 16.00 10.78
N ILE A 377 -6.31 15.29 10.81
CA ILE A 377 -6.35 13.83 11.05
C ILE A 377 -6.78 13.56 12.48
N SER A 378 -6.11 14.21 13.44
CA SER A 378 -6.39 14.02 14.85
C SER A 378 -5.96 15.20 15.70
N SER A 379 -6.82 15.61 16.64
CA SER A 379 -6.50 16.62 17.66
C SER A 379 -5.75 16.06 18.88
N ALA A 380 -5.49 14.75 18.92
CA ALA A 380 -4.83 14.07 20.03
C ALA A 380 -3.71 13.14 19.51
N PRO A 381 -2.75 13.65 18.72
CA PRO A 381 -1.73 12.82 18.08
C PRO A 381 -0.85 12.14 19.13
N GLY A 382 -0.77 10.82 19.06
CA GLY A 382 -0.02 9.97 19.99
C GLY A 382 -0.79 9.53 21.23
N GLU A 383 -2.04 9.98 21.42
CA GLU A 383 -2.83 9.72 22.62
C GLU A 383 -4.03 8.79 22.37
N SER A 384 -4.28 8.39 21.11
CA SER A 384 -5.48 7.63 20.74
C SER A 384 -5.59 6.29 21.49
N ALA A 385 -4.45 5.62 21.72
CA ALA A 385 -4.41 4.38 22.49
C ALA A 385 -5.01 4.55 23.90
N THR A 386 -4.59 5.61 24.60
CA THR A 386 -5.02 5.93 25.96
C THR A 386 -6.49 6.31 25.97
N LEU A 387 -6.90 7.21 25.07
CA LEU A 387 -8.29 7.68 25.01
C LEU A 387 -9.28 6.57 24.65
N LEU A 388 -8.93 5.73 23.67
CA LEU A 388 -9.77 4.59 23.28
C LEU A 388 -9.84 3.52 24.36
N ARG A 389 -8.72 3.18 25.00
CA ARG A 389 -8.75 2.16 26.06
C ARG A 389 -9.58 2.65 27.24
N ARG A 390 -9.43 3.90 27.65
CA ARG A 390 -10.29 4.51 28.67
C ARG A 390 -11.77 4.41 28.32
N LEU A 391 -12.14 4.86 27.12
CA LEU A 391 -13.52 4.76 26.62
C LEU A 391 -14.04 3.32 26.68
N PHE A 392 -13.27 2.36 26.18
CA PHE A 392 -13.72 0.97 26.13
C PHE A 392 -13.91 0.36 27.51
N TYR A 393 -13.01 0.64 28.45
CA TYR A 393 -13.11 0.12 29.81
C TYR A 393 -14.22 0.79 30.63
N ASP A 394 -14.43 2.08 30.42
CA ASP A 394 -15.58 2.82 30.98
C ASP A 394 -16.90 2.20 30.49
N LEU A 395 -17.04 1.90 29.20
CA LEU A 395 -18.21 1.21 28.65
C LEU A 395 -18.34 -0.23 29.19
N ILE A 396 -17.24 -0.99 29.27
CA ILE A 396 -17.27 -2.36 29.83
C ILE A 396 -17.67 -2.36 31.33
N GLY A 397 -17.45 -1.24 32.04
CA GLY A 397 -17.77 -1.09 33.46
C GLY A 397 -16.76 -1.75 34.40
N ILE A 398 -15.48 -1.79 34.01
CA ILE A 398 -14.36 -2.28 34.85
C ILE A 398 -13.16 -1.33 34.72
N PRO A 399 -12.28 -1.21 35.74
CA PRO A 399 -11.11 -0.34 35.65
C PRO A 399 -10.11 -0.83 34.60
N GLU A 400 -9.44 0.11 33.92
CA GLU A 400 -8.31 -0.17 33.02
C GLU A 400 -7.18 -0.95 33.74
N PRO A 401 -6.38 -1.74 33.00
CA PRO A 401 -5.14 -2.30 33.53
C PRO A 401 -4.14 -1.21 33.92
N ASP A 402 -3.32 -1.47 34.95
CA ASP A 402 -2.36 -0.49 35.51
C ASP A 402 -1.25 -0.07 34.50
N GLY A 403 -0.97 -0.89 33.49
CA GLY A 403 0.04 -0.61 32.47
C GLY A 403 -0.43 0.40 31.40
N PRO A 404 0.49 1.10 30.71
CA PRO A 404 0.13 2.08 29.68
C PRO A 404 -0.58 1.42 28.48
N ALA A 405 -1.52 2.13 27.86
CA ALA A 405 -2.14 1.72 26.61
C ALA A 405 -1.12 1.80 25.47
N ARG A 406 -1.02 0.75 24.66
CA ARG A 406 -0.07 0.70 23.54
C ARG A 406 -0.74 0.12 22.30
N LEU A 407 -0.43 0.71 21.15
CA LEU A 407 -0.74 0.15 19.84
C LEU A 407 0.45 -0.67 19.35
N GLU A 408 0.17 -1.67 18.51
CA GLU A 408 1.23 -2.48 17.90
C GLU A 408 2.03 -1.64 16.89
N PRO A 409 3.38 -1.67 16.93
CA PRO A 409 4.21 -1.05 15.90
C PRO A 409 3.83 -1.56 14.50
N LEU A 410 4.08 -0.74 13.47
CA LEU A 410 3.99 -1.23 12.10
C LEU A 410 5.07 -2.29 11.86
N ARG A 411 4.66 -3.47 11.38
CA ARG A 411 5.57 -4.57 11.10
C ARG A 411 6.48 -4.22 9.93
N LEU A 412 7.71 -4.73 9.94
CA LEU A 412 8.57 -4.66 8.76
C LEU A 412 7.99 -5.60 7.68
N PRO A 413 7.71 -5.11 6.46
CA PRO A 413 7.28 -5.97 5.36
C PRO A 413 8.37 -6.98 4.98
N PRO A 414 8.00 -8.10 4.32
CA PRO A 414 9.00 -8.96 3.68
C PRO A 414 9.82 -8.17 2.66
N TYR A 415 11.06 -8.63 2.41
CA TYR A 415 11.91 -8.01 1.42
C TYR A 415 11.43 -8.34 0.00
N GLU A 416 11.10 -7.32 -0.79
CA GLU A 416 10.56 -7.46 -2.15
C GLU A 416 11.39 -6.66 -3.18
N PRO A 417 12.51 -7.21 -3.67
CA PRO A 417 13.33 -6.54 -4.67
C PRO A 417 12.60 -6.40 -6.01
N ALA A 418 12.86 -5.30 -6.72
CA ALA A 418 12.42 -5.17 -8.10
C ALA A 418 13.16 -6.22 -8.95
N THR A 419 12.43 -7.04 -9.69
CA THR A 419 13.01 -7.98 -10.67
C THR A 419 12.36 -7.71 -12.02
N PRO A 420 12.84 -6.70 -12.77
CA PRO A 420 12.26 -6.39 -14.07
C PRO A 420 12.50 -7.55 -15.05
N THR A 421 11.41 -8.11 -15.57
CA THR A 421 11.44 -9.15 -16.60
C THR A 421 10.99 -8.63 -17.97
N VAL A 422 10.53 -7.38 -18.05
CA VAL A 422 10.36 -6.71 -19.36
C VAL A 422 11.73 -6.35 -19.94
N PRO A 423 11.86 -6.22 -21.27
CA PRO A 423 13.06 -5.67 -21.88
C PRO A 423 13.39 -4.28 -21.33
N LEU A 424 14.68 -4.06 -21.06
CA LEU A 424 15.22 -2.79 -20.59
C LEU A 424 15.95 -2.11 -21.73
N VAL A 425 15.54 -0.88 -22.05
CA VAL A 425 16.33 0.03 -22.90
C VAL A 425 17.37 0.68 -22.00
N VAL A 426 18.64 0.47 -22.33
CA VAL A 426 19.76 0.96 -21.52
C VAL A 426 20.50 2.05 -22.28
N LEU A 427 20.53 3.24 -21.69
CA LEU A 427 21.34 4.36 -22.18
C LEU A 427 22.65 4.40 -21.40
N THR A 428 23.75 4.59 -22.12
CA THR A 428 25.09 4.65 -21.54
C THR A 428 25.88 5.82 -22.09
N ARG A 429 26.71 6.42 -21.24
CA ARG A 429 27.61 7.51 -21.62
C ARG A 429 28.94 7.37 -20.92
N LEU A 430 30.02 7.32 -21.69
CA LEU A 430 31.39 7.33 -21.17
C LEU A 430 31.72 8.73 -20.67
N LEU A 431 32.06 8.87 -19.39
CA LEU A 431 32.38 10.16 -18.75
C LEU A 431 33.90 10.39 -18.64
N GLY A 432 34.71 9.33 -18.69
CA GLY A 432 36.17 9.45 -18.55
C GLY A 432 36.88 8.13 -18.26
N SER A 433 37.95 8.19 -17.48
CA SER A 433 38.84 7.08 -17.09
C SER A 433 38.11 6.03 -16.23
N GLY A 434 37.38 5.12 -16.87
CA GLY A 434 36.63 4.06 -16.20
C GLY A 434 35.32 4.49 -15.58
N GLU A 435 34.81 5.70 -15.90
CA GLU A 435 33.53 6.19 -15.40
C GLU A 435 32.46 6.15 -16.49
N ILE A 436 31.34 5.48 -16.20
CA ILE A 436 30.24 5.26 -17.16
C ILE A 436 28.91 5.58 -16.49
N ALA A 437 28.14 6.51 -17.06
CA ALA A 437 26.75 6.71 -16.68
C ALA A 437 25.87 5.68 -17.36
N VAL A 438 24.92 5.11 -16.61
CA VAL A 438 23.96 4.11 -17.06
C VAL A 438 22.56 4.48 -16.58
N THR A 439 21.59 4.45 -17.50
CA THR A 439 20.18 4.71 -17.22
C THR A 439 19.34 3.62 -17.87
N ARG A 440 18.56 2.86 -17.10
CA ARG A 440 17.73 1.74 -17.59
C ARG A 440 16.25 2.07 -17.53
N TYR A 441 15.54 1.92 -18.64
CA TYR A 441 14.09 2.13 -18.75
C TYR A 441 13.35 0.82 -19.04
N PRO A 442 12.34 0.44 -18.23
CA PRO A 442 11.50 -0.73 -18.51
C PRO A 442 10.50 -0.51 -19.65
N GLY A 443 10.68 -1.22 -20.78
CA GLY A 443 9.71 -1.26 -21.88
C GLY A 443 9.97 -0.30 -23.05
N PRO A 444 9.08 -0.31 -24.07
CA PRO A 444 9.37 0.23 -25.41
C PRO A 444 8.97 1.69 -25.60
N HIS A 445 8.55 2.40 -24.54
CA HIS A 445 8.26 3.83 -24.68
C HIS A 445 9.58 4.52 -24.99
N PRO A 446 9.66 5.35 -26.04
CA PRO A 446 10.92 5.94 -26.47
C PRO A 446 11.56 6.64 -25.28
N ALA A 447 12.81 6.30 -24.99
CA ALA A 447 13.56 6.99 -23.96
C ALA A 447 13.47 8.49 -24.24
N PRO A 448 13.19 9.33 -23.23
CA PRO A 448 13.03 10.75 -23.45
C PRO A 448 14.34 11.31 -24.04
N TYR A 449 14.23 11.82 -25.26
CA TYR A 449 15.20 12.63 -26.01
C TYR A 449 16.65 12.13 -25.93
N GLY A 450 17.06 11.37 -26.95
CA GLY A 450 18.46 11.01 -27.15
C GLY A 450 19.35 12.25 -27.11
N THR A 451 20.13 12.37 -26.03
CA THR A 451 21.14 13.42 -25.94
C THR A 451 22.33 12.99 -26.80
N THR A 452 22.93 13.94 -27.51
CA THR A 452 24.10 13.66 -28.34
C THR A 452 25.21 13.03 -27.51
N GLY A 453 25.62 11.80 -27.87
CA GLY A 453 26.72 11.07 -27.22
C GLY A 453 26.31 9.89 -26.33
N GLU A 454 25.03 9.54 -26.26
CA GLU A 454 24.57 8.32 -25.57
C GLU A 454 24.53 7.12 -26.52
N ALA A 455 25.11 6.00 -26.07
CA ALA A 455 24.95 4.69 -26.71
C ALA A 455 23.77 3.95 -26.08
N SER A 456 23.00 3.23 -26.89
CA SER A 456 21.82 2.47 -26.47
C SER A 456 22.03 0.98 -26.72
N HIS A 457 21.59 0.14 -25.78
CA HIS A 457 21.51 -1.31 -25.98
C HIS A 457 20.27 -1.90 -25.28
N LEU A 458 19.87 -3.09 -25.72
CA LEU A 458 18.75 -3.84 -25.17
C LEU A 458 19.25 -4.89 -24.17
N ALA A 459 18.84 -4.77 -22.91
CA ALA A 459 19.08 -5.77 -21.88
C ALA A 459 17.79 -6.54 -21.57
N VAL A 460 17.82 -7.86 -21.64
CA VAL A 460 16.62 -8.71 -21.53
C VAL A 460 16.82 -9.79 -20.48
N HIS A 461 15.87 -9.92 -19.56
CA HIS A 461 15.88 -11.00 -18.59
C HIS A 461 15.56 -12.34 -19.30
N GLU A 462 16.24 -13.43 -18.93
CA GLU A 462 16.03 -14.76 -19.55
C GLU A 462 14.55 -15.20 -19.50
N ASP A 463 13.89 -15.04 -18.35
CA ASP A 463 12.46 -15.36 -18.15
C ASP A 463 11.48 -14.29 -18.68
N THR A 464 11.90 -13.46 -19.65
CA THR A 464 10.99 -12.49 -20.28
C THR A 464 9.81 -13.17 -20.95
N ARG A 465 8.64 -12.50 -20.96
CA ARG A 465 7.49 -12.97 -21.76
C ARG A 465 7.57 -12.49 -23.21
N GLU A 466 8.34 -11.44 -23.46
CA GLU A 466 8.65 -10.91 -24.79
C GLU A 466 9.81 -11.72 -25.40
N VAL A 467 9.58 -13.01 -25.65
CA VAL A 467 10.61 -13.98 -26.08
C VAL A 467 11.27 -13.59 -27.40
N ASP A 468 10.54 -12.90 -28.28
CA ASP A 468 11.06 -12.31 -29.52
C ASP A 468 12.21 -11.31 -29.26
N GLN A 469 12.19 -10.63 -28.11
CA GLN A 469 13.20 -9.65 -27.73
C GLN A 469 14.51 -10.31 -27.31
N LEU A 470 14.51 -11.58 -26.89
CA LEU A 470 15.76 -12.32 -26.61
C LEU A 470 16.62 -12.52 -27.87
N ALA A 471 16.00 -12.56 -29.05
CA ALA A 471 16.75 -12.64 -30.31
C ALA A 471 17.43 -11.32 -30.68
N LEU A 472 16.93 -10.20 -30.15
CA LEU A 472 17.42 -8.83 -30.38
C LEU A 472 18.27 -8.30 -29.22
N ALA A 473 18.38 -9.05 -28.13
CA ALA A 473 19.06 -8.62 -26.91
C ALA A 473 20.56 -8.48 -27.13
N ASP A 474 21.11 -7.31 -26.87
CA ASP A 474 22.55 -7.10 -26.77
C ASP A 474 23.10 -7.75 -25.49
N ALA A 475 22.33 -7.71 -24.41
CA ALA A 475 22.64 -8.36 -23.15
C ALA A 475 21.48 -9.23 -22.66
N VAL A 476 21.76 -10.49 -22.31
CA VAL A 476 20.79 -11.38 -21.65
C VAL A 476 21.23 -11.59 -20.20
N PHE A 477 20.33 -11.37 -19.25
CA PHE A 477 20.64 -11.45 -17.83
C PHE A 477 19.67 -12.33 -17.04
N ARG A 478 20.14 -12.81 -15.88
CA ARG A 478 19.29 -13.47 -14.89
C ARG A 478 19.79 -13.28 -13.47
N TYR A 479 18.93 -13.57 -12.50
CA TYR A 479 19.27 -13.64 -11.08
C TYR A 479 19.25 -15.08 -10.58
N GLY A 480 20.26 -15.48 -9.82
CA GLY A 480 20.32 -16.79 -9.19
C GLY A 480 21.46 -16.91 -8.18
N ALA A 481 21.38 -17.88 -7.27
CA ALA A 481 22.51 -18.20 -6.43
C ALA A 481 23.69 -18.72 -7.27
N ALA A 482 24.93 -18.45 -6.86
CA ALA A 482 26.12 -18.90 -7.58
C ALA A 482 26.24 -20.43 -7.64
N ASP A 483 25.68 -21.12 -6.66
CA ASP A 483 25.69 -22.57 -6.49
C ASP A 483 24.34 -23.23 -6.87
N ASP A 484 23.48 -22.52 -7.61
CA ASP A 484 22.19 -23.04 -8.05
C ASP A 484 22.38 -24.25 -9.01
N PRO A 485 22.01 -25.47 -8.59
CA PRO A 485 22.36 -26.69 -9.34
C PRO A 485 21.63 -26.79 -10.69
N ARG A 486 20.56 -26.00 -10.90
CA ARG A 486 19.82 -25.95 -12.16
C ARG A 486 20.65 -25.38 -13.31
N PHE A 487 21.66 -24.57 -13.00
CA PHE A 487 22.46 -23.83 -13.98
C PHE A 487 23.93 -24.28 -14.02
N VAL A 488 24.29 -25.29 -13.21
CA VAL A 488 25.64 -25.86 -13.03
C VAL A 488 26.64 -24.87 -12.43
N SER A 489 26.87 -23.74 -13.10
CA SER A 489 27.64 -22.60 -12.61
C SER A 489 27.28 -21.33 -13.39
N PRO A 490 27.57 -20.12 -12.87
CA PRO A 490 27.42 -18.88 -13.61
C PRO A 490 28.20 -18.89 -14.94
N ALA A 491 29.42 -19.45 -14.91
CA ALA A 491 30.25 -19.62 -16.10
C ALA A 491 29.63 -20.59 -17.11
N HIS A 492 28.96 -21.66 -16.68
CA HIS A 492 28.31 -22.59 -17.60
C HIS A 492 27.12 -21.91 -18.29
N TRP A 493 26.20 -21.36 -17.50
CA TRP A 493 25.00 -20.69 -18.02
C TRP A 493 25.34 -19.53 -18.98
N THR A 494 26.32 -18.69 -18.64
CA THR A 494 26.71 -17.59 -19.53
C THR A 494 27.24 -18.08 -20.89
N SER A 495 27.88 -19.25 -20.94
CA SER A 495 28.25 -19.88 -22.21
C SER A 495 27.03 -20.31 -23.02
N GLU A 496 26.11 -21.02 -22.38
CA GLU A 496 24.90 -21.56 -23.03
C GLU A 496 24.03 -20.45 -23.63
N ILE A 497 23.88 -19.33 -22.92
CA ILE A 497 23.11 -18.18 -23.38
C ILE A 497 23.70 -17.58 -24.65
N LEU A 498 25.01 -17.35 -24.67
CA LEU A 498 25.66 -16.78 -25.84
C LEU A 498 25.66 -17.75 -27.03
N ASP A 499 25.62 -19.06 -26.77
CA ASP A 499 25.47 -20.07 -27.82
C ASP A 499 24.02 -20.16 -28.34
N ARG A 500 23.04 -19.93 -27.49
CA ARG A 500 21.62 -19.90 -27.87
C ARG A 500 21.26 -18.62 -28.64
N HIS A 501 21.74 -17.47 -28.18
CA HIS A 501 21.39 -16.14 -28.70
C HIS A 501 22.58 -15.54 -29.47
N ARG A 502 22.63 -15.79 -30.79
CA ARG A 502 23.80 -15.43 -31.65
C ARG A 502 24.12 -13.95 -31.72
N HIS A 503 23.13 -13.08 -31.50
CA HIS A 503 23.29 -11.62 -31.51
C HIS A 503 23.57 -11.03 -30.12
N CYS A 504 23.55 -11.86 -29.08
CA CYS A 504 23.87 -11.44 -27.72
C CYS A 504 25.37 -11.16 -27.58
N ALA A 505 25.70 -9.92 -27.24
CA ALA A 505 27.07 -9.49 -26.97
C ALA A 505 27.52 -9.89 -25.57
N LEU A 506 26.61 -9.89 -24.58
CA LEU A 506 26.90 -10.18 -23.17
C LEU A 506 25.86 -11.08 -22.50
N ALA A 507 26.31 -12.15 -21.85
CA ALA A 507 25.50 -12.91 -20.91
C ALA A 507 25.89 -12.55 -19.47
N VAL A 508 24.89 -12.28 -18.63
CA VAL A 508 25.06 -11.72 -17.28
C VAL A 508 24.35 -12.58 -16.24
N TYR A 509 25.11 -13.21 -15.35
CA TYR A 509 24.56 -13.98 -14.24
C TYR A 509 24.73 -13.18 -12.96
N VAL A 510 23.66 -12.61 -12.43
CA VAL A 510 23.67 -11.90 -11.14
C VAL A 510 23.62 -12.92 -10.02
N THR A 511 24.74 -13.04 -9.30
CA THR A 511 24.99 -14.07 -8.27
C THR A 511 24.49 -13.69 -6.87
N GLY A 512 24.15 -12.41 -6.67
CA GLY A 512 23.75 -11.86 -5.39
C GLY A 512 23.53 -10.35 -5.47
N PRO A 513 23.28 -9.68 -4.32
CA PRO A 513 22.88 -8.27 -4.29
C PRO A 513 23.96 -7.29 -4.76
N GLY A 514 25.24 -7.70 -4.81
CA GLY A 514 26.35 -6.82 -5.18
C GLY A 514 27.32 -7.41 -6.20
N ALA A 515 27.04 -8.58 -6.79
CA ALA A 515 27.98 -9.23 -7.69
C ALA A 515 27.32 -9.96 -8.85
N CYS A 516 27.97 -9.91 -10.01
CA CYS A 516 27.61 -10.67 -11.20
C CYS A 516 28.84 -11.27 -11.89
N VAL A 517 28.59 -12.33 -12.64
CA VAL A 517 29.53 -12.91 -13.60
C VAL A 517 29.06 -12.55 -14.99
N VAL A 518 29.95 -12.02 -15.82
CA VAL A 518 29.66 -11.56 -17.16
C VAL A 518 30.56 -12.28 -18.15
N ARG A 519 29.97 -12.75 -19.26
CA ARG A 519 30.73 -13.24 -20.40
C ARG A 519 30.37 -12.48 -21.65
N SER A 520 31.39 -12.07 -22.41
CA SER A 520 31.22 -11.51 -23.74
C SER A 520 31.30 -12.56 -24.83
N ARG A 521 30.67 -12.27 -25.98
CA ARG A 521 30.83 -13.05 -27.21
C ARG A 521 32.29 -13.08 -27.71
N SER A 522 33.09 -12.06 -27.39
CA SER A 522 34.52 -12.02 -27.72
C SER A 522 35.39 -12.92 -26.81
N GLY A 523 34.80 -13.63 -25.84
CA GLY A 523 35.50 -14.57 -24.97
C GLY A 523 35.98 -13.98 -23.65
N VAL A 524 35.66 -12.73 -23.35
CA VAL A 524 35.98 -12.08 -22.07
C VAL A 524 35.07 -12.66 -20.99
N SER A 525 35.64 -13.12 -19.88
CA SER A 525 34.89 -13.66 -18.72
C SER A 525 35.35 -12.89 -17.48
N LEU A 526 34.43 -12.18 -16.82
CA LEU A 526 34.73 -11.29 -15.71
C LEU A 526 33.73 -11.48 -14.57
N ARG A 527 34.23 -11.32 -13.35
CA ARG A 527 33.43 -11.05 -12.17
C ARG A 527 33.41 -9.56 -11.89
N MET A 528 32.24 -9.02 -11.64
CA MET A 528 32.05 -7.62 -11.25
C MET A 528 31.40 -7.56 -9.87
N GLU A 529 32.01 -6.83 -8.94
CA GLU A 529 31.56 -6.73 -7.56
C GLU A 529 31.52 -5.26 -7.11
N GLY A 530 30.39 -4.84 -6.54
CA GLY A 530 30.22 -3.51 -6.00
C GLY A 530 31.15 -3.30 -4.81
N GLY A 531 31.95 -2.23 -4.87
CA GLY A 531 32.83 -1.82 -3.79
C GLY A 531 32.09 -1.21 -2.61
N PRO A 532 32.82 -0.76 -1.57
CA PRO A 532 32.22 -0.16 -0.38
C PRO A 532 31.22 0.96 -0.71
N GLY A 533 29.99 0.82 -0.23
CA GLY A 533 28.94 1.82 -0.40
C GLY A 533 28.14 1.73 -1.71
N ALA A 534 28.52 0.83 -2.63
CA ALA A 534 27.75 0.50 -3.81
C ALA A 534 26.50 -0.32 -3.44
N ASP A 535 25.37 0.01 -4.07
CA ASP A 535 24.08 -0.64 -3.85
C ASP A 535 23.22 -0.70 -5.12
N ALA A 536 23.84 -0.51 -6.29
CA ALA A 536 23.21 -0.72 -7.58
C ALA A 536 23.00 -2.21 -7.87
N ASP A 537 21.98 -2.50 -8.66
CA ASP A 537 21.77 -3.82 -9.27
C ASP A 537 23.01 -4.21 -10.11
N PRO A 538 23.64 -5.38 -9.87
CA PRO A 538 24.82 -5.80 -10.62
C PRO A 538 24.62 -5.92 -12.14
N ALA A 539 23.38 -6.04 -12.63
CA ALA A 539 23.09 -5.99 -14.07
C ALA A 539 23.42 -4.61 -14.69
N VAL A 540 23.44 -3.53 -13.90
CA VAL A 540 23.89 -2.20 -14.31
C VAL A 540 25.39 -2.21 -14.61
N TYR A 541 26.19 -2.93 -13.82
CA TYR A 541 27.64 -3.02 -14.02
C TYR A 541 27.97 -3.68 -15.35
N ALA A 542 27.25 -4.74 -15.70
CA ALA A 542 27.39 -5.40 -16.99
C ALA A 542 26.99 -4.48 -18.17
N SER A 543 25.98 -3.64 -17.98
CA SER A 543 25.61 -2.63 -18.98
C SER A 543 26.68 -1.56 -19.17
N ALA A 544 27.38 -1.15 -18.10
CA ALA A 544 28.54 -0.28 -18.21
C ALA A 544 29.70 -0.98 -18.95
N LEU A 545 29.96 -2.26 -18.67
CA LEU A 545 30.94 -3.06 -19.40
C LEU A 545 30.59 -3.16 -20.90
N HIS A 546 29.31 -3.31 -21.24
CA HIS A 546 28.85 -3.30 -22.64
C HIS A 546 29.30 -2.04 -23.37
N ALA A 547 29.06 -0.87 -22.78
CA ALA A 547 29.46 0.41 -23.35
C ALA A 547 30.98 0.55 -23.47
N TRP A 548 31.73 0.07 -22.47
CA TRP A 548 33.20 0.08 -22.49
C TRP A 548 33.76 -0.73 -23.66
N LEU A 549 33.29 -1.96 -23.83
CA LEU A 549 33.71 -2.84 -24.93
C LEU A 549 33.25 -2.32 -26.28
N GLY A 550 32.03 -1.78 -26.37
CA GLY A 550 31.48 -1.16 -27.58
C GLY A 550 32.27 0.08 -28.04
N ALA A 551 32.93 0.78 -27.11
CA ALA A 551 33.86 1.86 -27.41
C ALA A 551 35.27 1.37 -27.84
N GLY A 552 35.47 0.06 -27.97
CA GLY A 552 36.74 -0.55 -28.38
C GLY A 552 37.82 -0.56 -27.31
N LYS A 553 37.45 -0.33 -26.03
CA LYS A 553 38.40 -0.29 -24.92
C LYS A 553 38.69 -1.68 -24.36
N SER A 554 39.88 -1.84 -23.79
CA SER A 554 40.37 -3.12 -23.28
C SER A 554 39.73 -3.50 -21.93
N PRO A 555 39.34 -4.78 -21.71
CA PRO A 555 38.92 -5.26 -20.40
C PRO A 555 40.03 -5.21 -19.35
N GLU A 556 41.29 -5.41 -19.76
CA GLU A 556 42.46 -5.38 -18.87
C GLU A 556 42.64 -4.02 -18.20
N GLU A 557 42.27 -2.93 -18.87
CA GLU A 557 42.25 -1.58 -18.27
C GLU A 557 41.28 -1.50 -17.08
N LEU A 558 40.09 -2.11 -17.19
CA LEU A 558 39.11 -2.15 -16.09
C LEU A 558 39.56 -3.06 -14.95
N VAL A 559 40.24 -4.17 -15.26
CA VAL A 559 40.82 -5.05 -14.23
C VAL A 559 41.88 -4.32 -13.43
N GLY A 560 42.71 -3.50 -14.09
CA GLY A 560 43.78 -2.74 -13.42
C GLY A 560 43.30 -1.51 -12.65
N SER A 561 42.29 -0.80 -13.16
CA SER A 561 41.86 0.51 -12.63
C SER A 561 40.49 0.52 -11.94
N GLY A 562 39.72 -0.56 -12.05
CA GLY A 562 38.34 -0.63 -11.60
C GLY A 562 37.38 0.08 -12.55
N LEU A 563 36.09 0.00 -12.22
CA LEU A 563 35.02 0.68 -12.95
C LEU A 563 34.21 1.53 -11.97
N THR A 564 33.81 2.73 -12.37
CA THR A 564 32.82 3.53 -11.64
C THR A 564 31.57 3.65 -12.47
N VAL A 565 30.45 3.15 -11.94
CA VAL A 565 29.15 3.18 -12.62
C VAL A 565 28.28 4.25 -11.99
N ARG A 566 27.70 5.14 -12.79
CA ARG A 566 26.81 6.19 -12.31
C ARG A 566 25.36 5.93 -12.69
N THR A 567 24.48 5.96 -11.71
CA THR A 567 23.02 5.87 -11.88
C THR A 567 22.40 7.09 -11.21
N GLY A 568 21.81 7.99 -12.01
CA GLY A 568 21.42 9.32 -11.54
C GLY A 568 22.60 10.06 -10.89
N GLU A 569 22.41 10.52 -9.66
CA GLU A 569 23.42 11.26 -8.89
C GLU A 569 24.41 10.36 -8.14
N ARG A 570 24.19 9.04 -8.13
CA ARG A 570 24.99 8.08 -7.37
C ARG A 570 26.13 7.53 -8.21
N ALA A 571 27.31 7.38 -7.59
CA ALA A 571 28.46 6.69 -8.16
C ALA A 571 28.73 5.40 -7.38
N HIS A 572 28.93 4.31 -8.11
CA HIS A 572 29.14 2.97 -7.58
C HIS A 572 30.53 2.50 -8.02
N PRO A 573 31.52 2.43 -7.11
CA PRO A 573 32.79 1.79 -7.43
C PRO A 573 32.55 0.30 -7.63
N VAL A 574 33.19 -0.28 -8.63
CA VAL A 574 33.05 -1.69 -9.01
C VAL A 574 34.45 -2.26 -9.22
N THR A 575 34.73 -3.34 -8.50
CA THR A 575 35.91 -4.16 -8.71
C THR A 575 35.63 -5.14 -9.84
N VAL A 576 36.56 -5.22 -10.79
CA VAL A 576 36.48 -6.11 -11.96
C VAL A 576 37.64 -7.08 -11.88
N THR A 577 37.35 -8.37 -11.88
CA THR A 577 38.37 -9.44 -11.87
C THR A 577 38.12 -10.43 -12.98
N PRO A 578 39.15 -11.05 -13.57
CA PRO A 578 38.99 -12.23 -14.41
C PRO A 578 38.22 -13.33 -13.67
N GLU A 579 37.28 -13.99 -14.35
CA GLU A 579 36.56 -15.17 -13.85
C GLU A 579 37.30 -16.47 -14.17
#